data_AF-A0A1Q5JB20-F1
#
_entry.id   AF-A0A1Q5JB20-F1
#
_cell.length_a   1.000
_cell.length_b   1.000
_cell.length_c   1.000
_cell.angle_alpha   90.00
_cell.angle_beta   90.00
_cell.angle_gamma   90.00
#
_symmetry.space_group_name_H-M   'P 1'
#
loop_
_entity.id
_entity.type
_entity.pdbx_description
1 polymer ?
#
loop_
_entity_poly.entity_id
_entity_poly.type
_entity_poly.pdbx_seq_one_letter_code
_entity_poly.pdbx_strand_id
1 'polypeptide(L)'
;MSTATTELRRFLTITGQRFKNGQSAPEMFSPAVDKSWHDLLGTPAYEALCLESAGQPIRHVANNGQGPIAWVTAYEEAYGPLPEIWFTDADGKVDQAAVARYRESGTVVAEWDCGPAGGDVVPDQPETTRR
;
A
#
# COMPACT_ATOMS: atom_id res chain seq x y z
N MET A 1 11.32 9.45 11.19
CA MET A 1 10.44 8.56 10.38
C MET A 1 11.28 7.38 9.95
N SER A 2 10.76 6.15 10.05
CA SER A 2 11.44 4.97 9.52
C SER A 2 11.34 4.92 7.99
N THR A 3 12.20 4.15 7.34
CA THR A 3 12.12 3.92 5.89
C THR A 3 10.75 3.34 5.51
N ALA A 4 10.22 2.40 6.28
CA ALA A 4 8.91 1.79 6.04
C ALA A 4 7.77 2.82 6.07
N THR A 5 7.77 3.75 7.03
CA THR A 5 6.75 4.82 7.09
C THR A 5 6.90 5.80 5.93
N THR A 6 8.12 6.10 5.48
CA THR A 6 8.35 6.92 4.29
C THR A 6 7.79 6.24 3.03
N GLU A 7 8.01 4.94 2.88
CA GLU A 7 7.47 4.18 1.74
C GLU A 7 5.96 4.00 1.79
N LEU A 8 5.38 3.83 2.98
CA LEU A 8 3.94 3.85 3.16
C LEU A 8 3.33 5.18 2.70
N ARG A 9 3.97 6.31 3.01
CA ARG A 9 3.53 7.63 2.51
C ARG A 9 3.48 7.66 0.98
N ARG A 10 4.55 7.19 0.32
CA ARG A 10 4.64 7.14 -1.15
C ARG A 10 3.57 6.21 -1.72
N PHE A 11 3.36 5.05 -1.13
CA PHE A 11 2.30 4.12 -1.51
C PHE A 11 0.91 4.75 -1.42
N LEU A 12 0.61 5.47 -0.33
CA LEU A 12 -0.67 6.17 -0.17
C LEU A 12 -0.82 7.31 -1.18
N THR A 13 0.26 8.01 -1.55
CA THR A 13 0.23 8.99 -2.64
C THR A 13 -0.12 8.35 -3.98
N ILE A 14 0.52 7.24 -4.34
CA ILE A 14 0.18 6.48 -5.55
C ILE A 14 -1.27 5.97 -5.49
N THR A 15 -1.72 5.50 -4.33
CA THR A 15 -3.11 5.07 -4.10
C THR A 15 -4.11 6.18 -4.43
N GLY A 16 -3.89 7.39 -3.88
CA GLY A 16 -4.75 8.54 -4.15
C GLY A 16 -4.80 8.93 -5.63
N GLN A 17 -3.64 8.90 -6.30
CA GLN A 17 -3.56 9.16 -7.74
C GLN A 17 -4.35 8.12 -8.56
N ARG A 18 -4.19 6.83 -8.24
CA ARG A 18 -4.92 5.75 -8.93
C ARG A 18 -6.43 5.89 -8.77
N PHE A 19 -6.91 6.11 -7.54
CA PHE A 19 -8.34 6.31 -7.30
C PHE A 19 -8.89 7.55 -8.02
N LYS A 20 -8.15 8.66 -8.02
CA LYS A 20 -8.54 9.87 -8.76
C LYS A 20 -8.67 9.61 -10.27
N ASN A 21 -7.87 8.70 -10.80
CA ASN A 21 -7.86 8.33 -12.22
C ASN A 21 -8.80 7.16 -12.55
N GLY A 22 -9.60 6.67 -11.60
CA GLY A 22 -10.50 5.53 -11.79
C GLY A 22 -9.77 4.19 -11.97
N GLN A 23 -8.51 4.11 -11.56
CA GLN A 23 -7.70 2.89 -11.61
C GLN A 23 -7.93 2.03 -10.37
N SER A 24 -7.64 0.74 -10.49
CA SER A 24 -7.68 -0.23 -9.40
C SER A 24 -6.74 0.15 -8.25
N ALA A 25 -7.09 -0.31 -7.04
CA ALA A 25 -6.24 -0.18 -5.86
C ALA A 25 -4.85 -0.80 -6.11
N PRO A 26 -3.75 -0.15 -5.67
CA PRO A 26 -2.42 -0.74 -5.74
C PRO A 26 -2.27 -1.92 -4.78
N GLU A 27 -1.44 -2.89 -5.19
CA GLU A 27 -1.15 -4.12 -4.45
C GLU A 27 -0.10 -3.86 -3.34
N MET A 28 -0.40 -4.18 -2.08
CA MET A 28 0.56 -4.06 -0.97
C MET A 28 1.35 -5.36 -0.81
N PHE A 29 2.54 -5.43 -1.41
CA PHE A 29 3.33 -6.68 -1.45
C PHE A 29 4.50 -6.72 -0.47
N SER A 30 4.77 -5.63 0.26
CA SER A 30 5.90 -5.54 1.19
C SER A 30 5.43 -5.79 2.63
N PRO A 31 5.82 -6.90 3.27
CA PRO A 31 5.45 -7.15 4.66
C PRO A 31 6.03 -6.11 5.63
N ALA A 32 7.21 -5.54 5.34
CA ALA A 32 7.78 -4.47 6.17
C ALA A 32 6.97 -3.16 6.09
N VAL A 33 6.51 -2.77 4.90
CA VAL A 33 5.67 -1.57 4.73
C VAL A 33 4.26 -1.82 5.27
N ASP A 34 3.71 -3.02 5.02
CA ASP A 34 2.40 -3.43 5.55
C ASP A 34 2.37 -3.45 7.08
N LYS A 35 3.42 -3.98 7.72
CA LYS A 35 3.58 -3.88 9.18
C LYS A 35 3.52 -2.43 9.67
N SER A 36 4.26 -1.52 9.01
CA SER A 36 4.21 -0.10 9.36
C SER A 36 2.83 0.51 9.11
N TRP A 37 2.05 -0.03 8.19
CA TRP A 37 0.68 0.39 7.94
C TRP A 37 -0.24 -0.04 9.08
N HIS A 38 -0.21 -1.33 9.46
CA HIS A 38 -0.99 -1.86 10.58
C HIS A 38 -0.68 -1.18 11.90
N ASP A 39 0.59 -0.88 12.17
CA ASP A 39 1.01 -0.16 13.37
C ASP A 39 0.38 1.25 13.48
N LEU A 40 -0.03 1.84 12.35
CA LEU A 40 -0.67 3.16 12.28
C LEU A 40 -2.21 3.09 12.22
N LEU A 41 -2.81 1.97 11.83
CA LEU A 41 -4.27 1.88 11.63
C LEU A 41 -5.06 2.26 12.90
N GLY A 42 -6.14 3.01 12.70
CA GLY A 42 -7.01 3.49 13.79
C GLY A 42 -6.42 4.64 14.63
N THR A 43 -5.25 5.15 14.27
CA THR A 43 -4.65 6.31 14.94
C THR A 43 -4.95 7.62 14.19
N PRO A 44 -5.00 8.77 14.89
CA PRO A 44 -5.10 10.08 14.24
C PRO A 44 -3.92 10.38 13.29
N ALA A 45 -2.76 9.77 13.54
CA ALA A 45 -1.59 9.91 12.68
C ALA A 45 -1.84 9.28 11.30
N TYR A 46 -2.57 8.17 11.24
CA TYR A 46 -2.94 7.55 9.96
C TYR A 46 -3.94 8.38 9.16
N GLU A 47 -4.93 8.97 9.84
CA GLU A 47 -5.90 9.87 9.20
C GLU A 47 -5.19 11.08 8.58
N ALA A 48 -4.29 11.71 9.33
CA ALA A 48 -3.47 12.81 8.83
C ALA A 48 -2.59 12.37 7.65
N LEU A 49 -1.95 11.20 7.75
CA LEU A 49 -1.12 10.66 6.67
C LEU A 49 -1.92 10.42 5.38
N CYS A 50 -3.14 9.89 5.48
CA CYS A 50 -4.04 9.70 4.33
C CYS A 50 -4.40 11.03 3.67
N LEU A 51 -4.80 12.02 4.46
CA LEU A 51 -5.15 13.34 3.96
C LEU A 51 -3.96 14.04 3.30
N GLU A 52 -2.79 14.01 3.93
CA GLU A 52 -1.57 14.62 3.38
C GLU A 52 -1.08 13.94 2.10
N SER A 53 -1.25 12.62 1.98
CA SER A 53 -0.64 11.82 0.90
C SER A 53 -1.60 11.58 -0.26
N ALA A 54 -2.84 11.20 0.05
CA ALA A 54 -3.85 10.79 -0.92
C ALA A 54 -4.97 11.83 -1.12
N GLY A 55 -5.01 12.88 -0.29
CA GLY A 55 -6.06 13.92 -0.33
C GLY A 55 -7.43 13.44 0.13
N GLN A 56 -7.54 12.20 0.61
CA GLN A 56 -8.78 11.57 1.04
C GLN A 56 -8.49 10.46 2.07
N PRO A 57 -9.46 10.07 2.90
CA PRO A 57 -9.34 8.88 3.74
C PRO A 57 -9.10 7.62 2.90
N ILE A 58 -8.13 6.81 3.31
CA ILE A 58 -7.85 5.51 2.69
C ILE A 58 -8.16 4.42 3.70
N ARG A 59 -9.09 3.52 3.35
CA ARG A 59 -9.40 2.35 4.20
C ARG A 59 -8.42 1.24 3.91
N HIS A 60 -8.16 0.42 4.93
CA HIS A 60 -7.46 -0.85 4.79
C HIS A 60 -8.49 -1.98 4.69
N VAL A 61 -8.31 -2.88 3.73
CA VAL A 61 -9.15 -4.08 3.59
C VAL A 61 -8.27 -5.31 3.47
N ALA A 62 -8.64 -6.37 4.17
CA ALA A 62 -8.08 -7.69 3.91
C ALA A 62 -8.53 -8.16 2.52
N ASN A 63 -7.61 -8.67 1.74
CA ASN A 63 -7.87 -9.31 0.46
C ASN A 63 -6.79 -10.37 0.25
N ASN A 64 -6.70 -10.97 -0.93
CA ASN A 64 -5.53 -11.75 -1.28
C ASN A 64 -5.34 -11.77 -2.78
N GLY A 65 -4.10 -11.92 -3.21
CA GLY A 65 -3.79 -12.04 -4.62
C GLY A 65 -2.31 -12.31 -4.86
N GLN A 66 -2.05 -12.63 -6.12
CA GLN A 66 -0.72 -12.85 -6.64
C GLN A 66 -0.66 -12.33 -8.07
N GLY A 67 0.44 -11.70 -8.44
CA GLY A 67 0.66 -11.25 -9.80
C GLY A 67 1.63 -10.10 -9.92
N PRO A 68 1.70 -9.49 -11.12
CA PRO A 68 2.50 -8.30 -11.35
C PRO A 68 2.01 -7.13 -10.50
N ILE A 69 2.95 -6.37 -9.92
CA ILE A 69 2.65 -5.18 -9.13
C ILE A 69 2.48 -4.00 -10.07
N ALA A 70 1.23 -3.60 -10.27
CA ALA A 70 0.84 -2.76 -11.39
C ALA A 70 1.21 -1.28 -11.21
N TRP A 71 1.67 -0.88 -10.03
CA TRP A 71 2.03 0.51 -9.71
C TRP A 71 3.54 0.79 -9.71
N VAL A 72 4.40 -0.22 -9.87
CA VAL A 72 5.86 -0.05 -9.78
C VAL A 72 6.37 1.02 -10.74
N THR A 73 5.93 1.01 -11.99
CA THR A 73 6.34 2.01 -12.98
C THR A 73 5.98 3.44 -12.55
N ALA A 74 4.75 3.66 -12.04
CA ALA A 74 4.34 4.98 -11.58
C ALA A 74 5.13 5.44 -10.34
N TYR A 75 5.50 4.51 -9.47
CA TYR A 75 6.37 4.80 -8.34
C TYR A 75 7.77 5.20 -8.83
N GLU A 76 8.34 4.46 -9.78
CA GLU A 76 9.69 4.74 -10.30
C GLU A 76 9.79 6.09 -11.00
N GLU A 77 8.79 6.44 -11.80
CA GLU A 77 8.70 7.75 -12.44
C GLU A 77 8.69 8.90 -11.42
N ALA A 78 8.10 8.68 -10.24
CA ALA A 78 7.97 9.69 -9.20
C ALA A 78 9.15 9.74 -8.21
N TYR A 79 9.75 8.60 -7.88
CA TYR A 79 10.66 8.46 -6.75
C TYR A 79 11.98 7.73 -7.08
N GLY A 80 12.12 7.20 -8.30
CA GLY A 80 13.22 6.33 -8.68
C GLY A 80 13.00 4.86 -8.25
N PRO A 81 14.04 4.01 -8.38
CA PRO A 81 13.93 2.58 -8.13
C PRO A 81 13.38 2.24 -6.73
N LEU A 82 12.67 1.12 -6.63
CA LEU A 82 12.15 0.62 -5.36
C LEU A 82 13.30 0.35 -4.38
N PRO A 83 13.30 0.98 -3.18
CA PRO A 83 14.27 0.65 -2.14
C PRO A 83 14.04 -0.77 -1.58
N GLU A 84 15.09 -1.35 -0.99
CA GLU A 84 15.09 -2.74 -0.48
C GLU A 84 13.98 -3.04 0.55
N ILE A 85 13.47 -2.02 1.23
CA ILE A 85 12.35 -2.15 2.18
C ILE A 85 11.10 -2.76 1.52
N TRP A 86 10.88 -2.52 0.21
CA TRP A 86 9.79 -3.15 -0.55
C TRP A 86 9.95 -4.67 -0.68
N PHE A 87 11.17 -5.18 -0.54
CA PHE A 87 11.52 -6.60 -0.61
C PHE A 87 11.93 -7.16 0.76
N THR A 88 11.58 -6.44 1.84
CA THR A 88 11.93 -6.81 3.21
C THR A 88 10.72 -7.41 3.89
N ASP A 89 10.93 -8.54 4.58
CA ASP A 89 9.89 -9.16 5.40
C ASP A 89 9.61 -8.39 6.70
N ALA A 90 8.60 -8.82 7.46
CA ALA A 90 8.18 -8.14 8.68
C ALA A 90 9.24 -8.17 9.80
N ASP A 91 10.21 -9.08 9.70
CA ASP A 91 11.33 -9.25 10.64
C ASP A 91 12.58 -8.47 10.21
N GLY A 92 12.55 -7.79 9.06
CA GLY A 92 13.64 -6.96 8.56
C GLY A 92 14.64 -7.67 7.65
N LYS A 93 14.34 -8.89 7.19
CA LYS A 93 15.21 -9.63 6.26
C LYS A 93 14.83 -9.32 4.82
N VAL A 94 15.83 -8.89 4.05
CA VAL A 94 15.68 -8.55 2.62
C VAL A 94 15.73 -9.82 1.77
N ASP A 95 14.78 -9.99 0.85
CA ASP A 95 14.86 -10.96 -0.24
C ASP A 95 15.77 -10.41 -1.36
N GLN A 96 17.07 -10.70 -1.23
CA GLN A 96 18.08 -10.31 -2.21
C GLN A 96 17.84 -10.89 -3.61
N ALA A 97 17.18 -12.04 -3.72
CA ALA A 97 16.86 -12.64 -5.01
C ALA A 97 15.68 -11.91 -5.69
N ALA A 98 14.69 -11.44 -4.92
CA ALA A 98 13.65 -10.56 -5.46
C ALA A 98 14.21 -9.21 -5.91
N VAL A 99 15.11 -8.62 -5.12
CA VAL A 99 15.81 -7.37 -5.50
C VAL A 99 16.59 -7.53 -6.79
N ALA A 100 17.38 -8.61 -6.93
CA ALA A 100 18.16 -8.87 -8.13
C ALA A 100 17.25 -9.03 -9.37
N ARG A 101 16.20 -9.85 -9.26
CA ARG A 101 15.22 -10.04 -10.34
C ARG A 101 14.58 -8.72 -10.76
N TYR A 102 14.13 -7.91 -9.79
CA TYR A 102 13.56 -6.60 -10.06
C TYR A 102 14.55 -5.66 -10.77
N ARG A 103 15.81 -5.60 -10.33
CA ARG A 103 16.84 -4.76 -10.97
C ARG A 103 17.17 -5.21 -12.40
N GLU A 104 17.06 -6.50 -12.69
CA GLU A 104 17.29 -7.05 -14.02
C GLU A 104 16.08 -6.86 -14.96
N SER A 105 14.86 -7.04 -14.46
CA SER A 105 13.65 -7.06 -15.28
C SER A 105 12.86 -5.75 -15.30
N GLY A 106 13.06 -4.88 -14.30
CA GLY A 106 12.20 -3.71 -14.05
C GLY A 106 10.77 -4.07 -13.62
N THR A 107 10.51 -5.34 -13.27
CA THR A 107 9.17 -5.83 -12.93
C THR A 107 9.17 -6.53 -11.57
N VAL A 108 8.07 -6.38 -10.85
CA VAL A 108 7.83 -7.10 -9.59
C VAL A 108 6.62 -8.00 -9.77
N VAL A 109 6.77 -9.27 -9.41
CA VAL A 109 5.67 -10.24 -9.29
C VAL A 109 5.71 -10.77 -7.86
N ALA A 110 4.62 -10.59 -7.13
CA ALA A 110 4.56 -10.91 -5.70
C ALA A 110 3.13 -11.28 -5.27
N GLU A 111 3.01 -11.70 -4.02
CA GLU A 111 1.75 -11.97 -3.32
C GLU A 111 1.42 -10.81 -2.39
N TRP A 112 0.14 -10.67 -2.06
CA TRP A 112 -0.37 -9.73 -1.07
C TRP A 112 -1.61 -10.31 -0.39
N ASP A 113 -1.88 -9.85 0.83
CA ASP A 113 -3.02 -10.24 1.68
C ASP A 113 -3.83 -9.03 2.19
N CYS A 114 -3.46 -7.83 1.74
CA CYS A 114 -4.19 -6.61 2.04
C CYS A 114 -4.09 -5.59 0.91
N GLY A 115 -4.94 -4.57 0.98
CA GLY A 115 -4.83 -3.43 0.08
C GLY A 115 -5.68 -2.25 0.51
N PRO A 116 -5.49 -1.10 -0.15
CA PRO A 116 -6.27 0.08 0.12
C PRO A 116 -7.63 -0.03 -0.55
N ALA A 117 -8.65 0.51 0.09
CA ALA A 117 -9.95 0.75 -0.52
C ALA A 117 -10.28 2.25 -0.44
N GLY A 118 -10.69 2.81 -1.58
CA GLY A 118 -11.30 4.13 -1.62
C GLY A 118 -12.60 4.11 -0.81
N GLY A 119 -12.95 5.24 -0.21
CA GLY A 119 -14.20 5.33 0.52
C GLY A 119 -14.63 6.77 0.74
N ASP A 120 -15.79 7.10 0.17
CA ASP A 120 -16.75 7.91 0.91
C ASP A 120 -17.12 7.13 2.19
N VAL A 121 -17.15 7.84 3.31
CA VAL A 121 -17.64 7.31 4.59
C VAL A 121 -19.14 7.09 4.43
N VAL A 122 -19.55 5.86 4.15
CA VAL A 122 -20.93 5.46 4.44
C VAL A 122 -20.92 5.04 5.91
N PRO A 123 -21.63 5.74 6.81
CA PRO A 123 -21.76 5.28 8.18
C PRO A 123 -22.43 3.92 8.17
N ASP A 124 -21.90 3.01 8.98
CA ASP A 124 -22.47 1.69 9.23
C ASP A 124 -23.97 1.83 9.52
N GLN A 125 -24.83 1.37 8.61
CA GLN A 125 -26.26 1.32 8.88
C GLN A 125 -26.50 0.11 9.79
N PRO A 126 -27.07 0.29 10.99
CA PRO A 126 -27.34 -0.85 11.86
C PRO A 126 -28.32 -1.78 11.17
N GLU A 127 -27.97 -3.08 11.18
CA GLU A 127 -28.80 -4.15 10.66
C GLU A 127 -30.23 -3.99 11.18
N THR A 128 -31.17 -3.78 10.25
CA THR A 128 -32.59 -3.76 10.59
C THR A 128 -32.98 -5.18 11.00
N THR A 129 -33.12 -5.39 12.31
CA THR A 129 -33.72 -6.58 12.89
C THR A 129 -35.16 -6.68 12.38
N ARG A 130 -35.39 -7.55 11.40
CA ARG A 130 -36.75 -7.92 10.97
C ARG A 130 -37.31 -8.90 11.99
N ARG A 131 -38.39 -8.46 12.64
CA ARG A 131 -39.23 -9.26 13.54
C ARG A 131 -40.36 -9.91 12.76
#